data_AF-A0A975BTF6-F1
#
_entry.id   AF-A0A975BTF6-F1
#
_cell.length_a   1.000
_cell.length_b   1.000
_cell.length_c   1.000
_cell.angle_alpha   90.00
_cell.angle_beta   90.00
_cell.angle_gamma   90.00
#
_symmetry.space_group_name_H-M   'P 1'
#
loop_
_entity.id
_entity.type
_entity.pdbx_description
1 polymer ?
#
loop_
_entity_poly.entity_id
_entity_poly.type
_entity_poly.pdbx_seq_one_letter_code
_entity_poly.pdbx_strand_id
1 'polypeptide(L)'
;MKAVSIQEISKSVRSINVTKFIYQVDHYLKTSAQTIRQSRNGTGAGKRLFQKIWFLTKKRGHGDLYAEMDQEASAILSKSSLSLKQMSDFRFRMNGQSTGVPETDEKTRVYFKKIRRQQVELLLGISDEIEIIRNIVNQSGQMRDIIRNHSEIMEKTTYLIDIMSQRFSQQSALPAPGPEPEHGNTSPLKTEDDDSALPVSVPEPEKERVFSLNTTEDELRQARHLSDTFRNMREYEDSFGAKLNGNSKKGSLEKASAAYHYLVQNSYEEIEQRKQRVITGVRELRQGCDILKKLVIKGYSDRIQGELDVLIWKHDNRADEFQRHILESREMGNEK
;
A
#
# COMPACT_ATOMS: atom_id res chain seq x y z
N MET A 1 9.32 -14.39 44.29
CA MET A 1 8.38 -13.98 43.22
C MET A 1 6.97 -13.91 43.80
N LYS A 2 6.24 -12.81 43.59
CA LYS A 2 4.84 -12.69 44.06
C LYS A 2 3.97 -13.67 43.24
N ALA A 3 3.10 -14.42 43.90
CA ALA A 3 2.18 -15.32 43.22
C ALA A 3 1.14 -14.50 42.45
N VAL A 4 0.94 -14.82 41.16
CA VAL A 4 -0.07 -14.17 40.32
C VAL A 4 -1.46 -14.54 40.83
N SER A 5 -2.30 -13.53 41.03
CA SER A 5 -3.69 -13.69 41.45
C SER A 5 -4.63 -13.80 40.25
N ILE A 6 -5.79 -14.44 40.45
CA ILE A 6 -6.82 -14.52 39.40
C ILE A 6 -7.37 -13.14 39.00
N GLN A 7 -7.30 -12.16 39.91
CA GLN A 7 -7.71 -10.77 39.63
C GLN A 7 -6.72 -10.08 38.68
N GLU A 8 -5.42 -10.37 38.80
CA GLU A 8 -4.41 -9.83 37.88
C GLU A 8 -4.62 -10.36 36.45
N ILE A 9 -4.87 -11.67 36.31
CA ILE A 9 -5.22 -12.29 35.02
C ILE A 9 -6.47 -11.62 34.44
N SER A 10 -7.53 -11.50 35.23
CA SER A 10 -8.79 -10.88 34.81
C SER A 10 -8.60 -9.42 34.38
N LYS A 11 -7.80 -8.66 35.12
CA LYS A 11 -7.45 -7.28 34.78
C LYS A 11 -6.67 -7.21 33.46
N SER A 12 -5.71 -8.10 33.26
CA SER A 12 -4.87 -8.12 32.05
C SER A 12 -5.68 -8.50 30.81
N VAL A 13 -6.50 -9.56 30.89
CA VAL A 13 -7.45 -9.95 29.83
C VAL A 13 -8.42 -8.83 29.49
N ARG A 14 -8.99 -8.15 30.49
CA ARG A 14 -9.90 -7.01 30.28
C ARG A 14 -9.20 -5.78 29.69
N SER A 15 -7.89 -5.66 29.88
CA SER A 15 -7.11 -4.57 29.29
C SER A 15 -6.91 -4.74 27.78
N ILE A 16 -7.12 -5.95 27.24
CA ILE A 16 -7.16 -6.23 25.81
C ILE A 16 -8.41 -5.57 25.23
N ASN A 17 -8.19 -4.41 24.62
CA ASN A 17 -9.21 -3.60 23.99
C ASN A 17 -8.90 -3.52 22.49
N VAL A 18 -9.78 -4.15 21.70
CA VAL A 18 -9.64 -4.17 20.24
C VAL A 18 -10.45 -3.06 19.57
N THR A 19 -11.32 -2.34 20.29
CA THR A 19 -12.27 -1.39 19.67
C THR A 19 -11.58 -0.34 18.81
N LYS A 20 -10.47 0.24 19.29
CA LYS A 20 -9.73 1.24 18.53
C LYS A 20 -9.05 0.62 17.29
N PHE A 21 -8.42 -0.54 17.43
CA PHE A 21 -7.86 -1.28 16.29
C PHE A 21 -8.92 -1.59 15.23
N ILE A 22 -10.07 -2.13 15.62
CA ILE A 22 -11.20 -2.46 14.73
C ILE A 22 -11.70 -1.20 14.01
N TYR A 23 -11.82 -0.07 14.72
CA TYR A 23 -12.19 1.20 14.12
C TYR A 23 -11.19 1.64 13.03
N GLN A 24 -9.88 1.50 13.27
CA GLN A 24 -8.88 1.85 12.27
C GLN A 24 -8.91 0.93 11.06
N VAL A 25 -9.14 -0.36 11.26
CA VAL A 25 -9.35 -1.32 10.17
C VAL A 25 -10.58 -0.95 9.34
N ASP A 26 -11.71 -0.64 9.99
CA ASP A 26 -12.93 -0.19 9.30
C ASP A 26 -12.72 1.10 8.51
N HIS A 27 -12.00 2.05 9.10
CA HIS A 27 -11.64 3.30 8.44
C HIS A 27 -10.78 3.03 7.20
N TYR A 28 -9.76 2.18 7.33
CA TYR A 28 -8.91 1.75 6.22
C TYR A 28 -9.72 1.10 5.08
N LEU A 29 -10.60 0.15 5.40
CA LEU A 29 -11.42 -0.54 4.41
C LEU A 29 -12.36 0.43 3.69
N LYS A 30 -13.00 1.35 4.42
CA LYS A 30 -13.91 2.37 3.85
C LYS A 30 -13.17 3.32 2.92
N THR A 31 -12.06 3.90 3.36
CA THR A 31 -11.30 4.85 2.53
C THR A 31 -10.78 4.15 1.27
N SER A 32 -10.30 2.93 1.42
CA SER A 32 -9.71 2.23 0.28
C SER A 32 -10.78 1.71 -0.71
N ALA A 33 -11.94 1.27 -0.23
CA ALA A 33 -13.08 0.93 -1.09
C ALA A 33 -13.62 2.14 -1.87
N GLN A 34 -13.64 3.33 -1.26
CA GLN A 34 -14.01 4.58 -1.95
C GLN A 34 -13.05 4.87 -3.11
N THR A 35 -11.73 4.71 -2.91
CA THR A 35 -10.73 4.89 -3.95
C THR A 35 -10.95 3.93 -5.14
N ILE A 36 -11.28 2.66 -4.86
CA ILE A 36 -11.55 1.66 -5.91
C ILE A 36 -12.82 2.00 -6.70
N ARG A 37 -13.92 2.34 -6.02
CA ARG A 37 -15.20 2.67 -6.68
C ARG A 37 -15.07 3.88 -7.61
N GLN A 38 -14.30 4.89 -7.21
CA GLN A 38 -14.06 6.08 -8.02
C GLN A 38 -13.18 5.79 -9.25
N SER A 39 -12.29 4.79 -9.17
CA SER A 39 -11.49 4.33 -10.32
C SER A 39 -12.38 3.71 -11.41
N ARG A 40 -13.36 2.89 -11.01
CA ARG A 40 -14.17 2.07 -11.92
C ARG A 40 -15.20 2.86 -12.73
N ASN A 41 -15.68 3.99 -12.20
CA ASN A 41 -16.75 4.78 -12.83
C ASN A 41 -16.26 5.89 -13.76
N GLY A 42 -14.95 5.97 -14.03
CA GLY A 42 -14.38 7.05 -14.82
C GLY A 42 -14.41 6.83 -16.34
N THR A 43 -15.40 7.41 -17.02
CA THR A 43 -15.24 7.89 -18.42
C THR A 43 -14.08 8.91 -18.48
N GLY A 44 -13.57 9.35 -19.64
CA GLY A 44 -12.32 10.14 -19.76
C GLY A 44 -12.10 11.32 -18.79
N ALA A 45 -13.17 11.93 -18.25
CA ALA A 45 -13.12 12.92 -17.17
C ALA A 45 -12.79 12.33 -15.77
N GLY A 46 -13.22 11.10 -15.50
CA GLY A 46 -12.92 10.34 -14.29
C GLY A 46 -11.46 9.90 -14.16
N LYS A 47 -10.68 9.81 -15.26
CA LYS A 47 -9.21 9.65 -15.16
C LYS A 47 -8.54 10.89 -14.53
N ARG A 48 -8.98 12.10 -14.91
CA ARG A 48 -8.50 13.37 -14.31
C ARG A 48 -9.01 13.54 -12.87
N LEU A 49 -10.23 13.10 -12.57
CA LEU A 49 -10.78 13.12 -11.23
C LEU A 49 -10.09 12.09 -10.30
N PHE A 50 -9.78 10.91 -10.82
CA PHE A 50 -9.01 9.88 -10.12
C PHE A 50 -7.61 10.40 -9.79
N GLN A 51 -6.89 10.99 -10.76
CA GLN A 51 -5.63 11.69 -10.48
C GLN A 51 -5.82 12.76 -9.38
N LYS A 52 -6.83 13.63 -9.49
CA LYS A 52 -7.06 14.72 -8.53
C LYS A 52 -7.38 14.22 -7.12
N ILE A 53 -8.22 13.20 -6.96
CA ILE A 53 -8.54 12.60 -5.66
C ILE A 53 -7.36 11.80 -5.13
N TRP A 54 -6.65 11.04 -5.98
CA TRP A 54 -5.41 10.34 -5.65
C TRP A 54 -4.34 11.31 -5.12
N PHE A 55 -4.20 12.49 -5.72
CA PHE A 55 -3.36 13.59 -5.25
C PHE A 55 -3.88 14.25 -3.96
N LEU A 56 -5.20 14.26 -3.71
CA LEU A 56 -5.76 14.77 -2.44
C LEU A 56 -5.54 13.77 -1.30
N THR A 57 -5.63 12.47 -1.55
CA THR A 57 -5.20 11.42 -0.60
C THR A 57 -3.69 11.46 -0.32
N LYS A 58 -2.87 11.99 -1.24
CA LYS A 58 -1.43 12.26 -1.02
C LYS A 58 -1.19 13.31 0.07
N LYS A 59 -2.14 14.21 0.33
CA LYS A 59 -2.03 15.30 1.32
C LYS A 59 -2.65 15.00 2.70
N ARG A 60 -3.42 13.91 2.85
CA ARG A 60 -4.08 13.56 4.11
C ARG A 60 -3.77 12.12 4.53
N GLY A 61 -2.82 11.96 5.45
CA GLY A 61 -2.97 11.08 6.62
C GLY A 61 -3.05 9.56 6.43
N HIS A 62 -2.77 8.98 5.25
CA HIS A 62 -2.69 7.52 5.16
C HIS A 62 -1.55 6.94 6.01
N GLY A 63 -0.41 7.63 6.09
CA GLY A 63 0.70 7.26 6.96
C GLY A 63 0.28 7.20 8.44
N ASP A 64 -0.49 8.20 8.88
CA ASP A 64 -0.99 8.28 10.26
C ASP A 64 -1.91 7.10 10.58
N LEU A 65 -2.80 6.73 9.65
CA LEU A 65 -3.72 5.59 9.83
C LEU A 65 -2.97 4.26 10.02
N TYR A 66 -1.93 4.00 9.21
CA TYR A 66 -1.13 2.77 9.35
C TYR A 66 -0.34 2.76 10.65
N ALA A 67 0.27 3.90 11.02
CA ALA A 67 1.01 4.03 12.26
C ALA A 67 0.10 3.84 13.49
N GLU A 68 -1.11 4.42 13.48
CA GLU A 68 -2.09 4.23 14.54
C GLU A 68 -2.52 2.76 14.64
N MET A 69 -2.80 2.11 13.51
CA MET A 69 -3.20 0.70 13.50
C MET A 69 -2.07 -0.22 13.98
N ASP A 70 -0.81 0.03 13.59
CA ASP A 70 0.37 -0.72 14.04
C ASP A 70 0.64 -0.51 15.54
N GLN A 71 0.46 0.72 16.03
CA GLN A 71 0.55 1.03 17.46
C GLN A 71 -0.50 0.27 18.26
N GLU A 72 -1.75 0.27 17.82
CA GLU A 72 -2.83 -0.45 18.51
C GLU A 72 -2.63 -1.97 18.44
N ALA A 73 -2.20 -2.50 17.30
CA ALA A 73 -1.85 -3.91 17.15
C ALA A 73 -0.75 -4.31 18.15
N SER A 74 0.33 -3.53 18.20
CA SER A 74 1.45 -3.74 19.13
C SER A 74 1.02 -3.69 20.59
N ALA A 75 0.12 -2.75 20.93
CA ALA A 75 -0.45 -2.67 22.28
C ALA A 75 -1.28 -3.90 22.64
N ILE A 76 -2.08 -4.43 21.71
CA ILE A 76 -2.87 -5.65 21.92
C ILE A 76 -1.95 -6.87 22.06
N LEU A 77 -0.95 -7.03 21.20
CA LEU A 77 0.01 -8.14 21.26
C LEU A 77 0.79 -8.14 22.57
N SER A 78 1.26 -6.97 23.01
CA SER A 78 1.95 -6.80 24.30
C SER A 78 1.07 -7.22 25.49
N LYS A 79 -0.20 -6.78 25.51
CA LYS A 79 -1.16 -7.16 26.56
C LYS A 79 -1.54 -8.64 26.52
N SER A 80 -1.60 -9.22 25.32
CA SER A 80 -1.87 -10.65 25.13
C SER A 80 -0.70 -11.49 25.65
N SER A 81 0.54 -11.09 25.35
CA SER A 81 1.76 -11.71 25.91
C SER A 81 1.82 -11.60 27.43
N LEU A 82 1.48 -10.44 28.00
CA LEU A 82 1.38 -10.27 29.45
C LEU A 82 0.31 -11.20 30.06
N SER A 83 -0.87 -11.30 29.43
CA SER A 83 -1.94 -12.20 29.86
C SER A 83 -1.48 -13.66 29.81
N LEU A 84 -0.83 -14.09 28.73
CA LEU A 84 -0.26 -15.44 28.59
C LEU A 84 0.75 -15.74 29.70
N LYS A 85 1.67 -14.81 29.97
CA LYS A 85 2.65 -14.95 31.05
C LYS A 85 1.96 -15.12 32.41
N GLN A 86 0.98 -14.27 32.72
CA GLN A 86 0.23 -14.35 33.96
C GLN A 86 -0.57 -15.65 34.08
N MET A 87 -1.19 -16.11 33.00
CA MET A 87 -1.89 -17.40 32.98
C MET A 87 -0.92 -18.56 33.17
N SER A 88 0.29 -18.48 32.60
CA SER A 88 1.35 -19.47 32.78
C SER A 88 1.79 -19.57 34.25
N ASP A 89 2.09 -18.42 34.86
CA ASP A 89 2.63 -18.30 36.22
C ASP A 89 1.57 -18.55 37.31
N PHE A 90 0.29 -18.53 36.95
CA PHE A 90 -0.80 -18.78 37.88
C PHE A 90 -0.78 -20.21 38.40
N ARG A 91 -0.62 -20.33 39.72
CA ARG A 91 -0.73 -21.59 40.46
C ARG A 91 -2.12 -21.70 41.03
N PHE A 92 -2.91 -22.63 40.47
CA PHE A 92 -4.25 -22.91 40.97
C PHE A 92 -4.15 -23.40 42.42
N ARG A 93 -4.75 -22.63 43.33
CA ARG A 93 -4.96 -23.00 44.72
C ARG A 93 -6.45 -22.87 44.98
N MET A 94 -7.05 -23.96 45.44
CA MET A 94 -8.39 -23.90 46.00
C MET A 94 -8.28 -23.05 47.27
N ASN A 95 -8.98 -21.92 47.32
CA ASN A 95 -9.20 -21.28 48.60
C ASN A 95 -9.97 -22.31 49.45
N GLY A 96 -9.55 -22.54 50.70
CA GLY A 96 -10.01 -23.66 51.56
C GLY A 96 -11.50 -23.71 51.90
N GLN A 97 -12.36 -23.09 51.11
CA GLN A 97 -13.82 -23.26 51.06
C GLN A 97 -14.25 -24.43 50.15
N SER A 98 -13.32 -25.22 49.60
CA SER A 98 -13.65 -26.55 49.07
C SER A 98 -14.54 -27.26 50.08
N THR A 99 -15.67 -27.78 49.63
CA THR A 99 -16.74 -28.43 50.42
C THR A 99 -16.27 -29.65 51.22
N GLY A 100 -14.96 -29.93 51.24
CA GLY A 100 -14.34 -31.12 51.81
C GLY A 100 -14.57 -32.37 50.97
N VAL A 101 -15.24 -32.25 49.81
CA VAL A 101 -15.57 -33.37 48.94
C VAL A 101 -14.46 -33.55 47.88
N PRO A 102 -13.66 -34.63 47.94
CA PRO A 102 -12.52 -34.81 47.04
C PRO A 102 -12.90 -34.85 45.56
N GLU A 103 -14.10 -35.37 45.25
CA GLU A 103 -14.58 -35.50 43.87
C GLU A 103 -14.86 -34.14 43.20
N THR A 104 -15.47 -33.19 43.93
CA THR A 104 -15.71 -31.84 43.41
C THR A 104 -14.42 -31.08 43.22
N ASP A 105 -13.42 -31.36 44.05
CA ASP A 105 -12.12 -30.71 43.97
C ASP A 105 -11.34 -31.16 42.74
N GLU A 106 -11.37 -32.46 42.43
CA GLU A 106 -10.74 -33.00 41.23
C GLU A 106 -11.45 -32.49 39.96
N LYS A 107 -12.78 -32.49 39.92
CA LYS A 107 -13.55 -31.88 38.82
C LYS A 107 -13.14 -30.42 38.62
N THR A 108 -13.08 -29.63 39.69
CA THR A 108 -12.67 -28.22 39.61
C THR A 108 -11.28 -28.07 38.97
N ARG A 109 -10.32 -28.90 39.34
CA ARG A 109 -8.95 -28.88 38.77
C ARG A 109 -8.95 -29.26 37.29
N VAL A 110 -9.65 -30.32 36.91
CA VAL A 110 -9.77 -30.75 35.50
C VAL A 110 -10.37 -29.65 34.65
N TYR A 111 -11.48 -29.07 35.09
CA TYR A 111 -12.15 -27.98 34.37
C TYR A 111 -11.30 -26.72 34.32
N PHE A 112 -10.61 -26.36 35.41
CA PHE A 112 -9.66 -25.25 35.41
C PHE A 112 -8.57 -25.43 34.35
N LYS A 113 -7.99 -26.64 34.23
CA LYS A 113 -6.99 -26.94 33.19
C LYS A 113 -7.57 -26.79 31.78
N LYS A 114 -8.77 -27.31 31.54
CA LYS A 114 -9.46 -27.22 30.24
C LYS A 114 -9.69 -25.76 29.83
N ILE A 115 -10.31 -24.96 30.70
CA ILE A 115 -10.57 -23.55 30.38
C ILE A 115 -9.26 -22.75 30.26
N ARG A 116 -8.25 -23.02 31.10
CA ARG A 116 -6.94 -22.37 30.98
C ARG A 116 -6.30 -22.64 29.61
N ARG A 117 -6.32 -23.89 29.14
CA ARG A 117 -5.82 -24.25 27.80
C ARG A 117 -6.56 -23.48 26.71
N GLN A 118 -7.90 -23.52 26.74
CA GLN A 118 -8.72 -22.81 25.77
C GLN A 118 -8.43 -21.29 25.74
N GLN A 119 -8.24 -20.68 26.90
CA GLN A 119 -7.95 -19.24 27.00
C GLN A 119 -6.55 -18.89 26.45
N VAL A 120 -5.57 -19.79 26.62
CA VAL A 120 -4.25 -19.66 25.99
C VAL A 120 -4.37 -19.76 24.48
N GLU A 121 -5.11 -20.75 23.96
CA GLU A 121 -5.35 -20.93 22.52
C GLU A 121 -6.08 -19.72 21.91
N LEU A 122 -7.07 -19.15 22.61
CA LEU A 122 -7.74 -17.93 22.20
C LEU A 122 -6.81 -16.72 22.14
N LEU A 123 -5.94 -16.54 23.13
CA LEU A 123 -4.97 -15.44 23.14
C LEU A 123 -4.01 -15.53 21.95
N LEU A 124 -3.51 -16.74 21.65
CA LEU A 124 -2.65 -16.98 20.49
C LEU A 124 -3.41 -16.71 19.19
N GLY A 125 -4.62 -17.25 19.04
CA GLY A 125 -5.43 -17.02 17.84
C GLY A 125 -5.77 -15.55 17.62
N ILE A 126 -6.06 -14.78 18.67
CA ILE A 126 -6.28 -13.32 18.56
C ILE A 126 -5.00 -12.62 18.10
N SER A 127 -3.84 -13.00 18.65
CA SER A 127 -2.55 -12.46 18.25
C SER A 127 -2.25 -12.73 16.77
N ASP A 128 -2.41 -13.97 16.32
CA ASP A 128 -2.17 -14.36 14.93
C ASP A 128 -3.08 -13.59 13.96
N GLU A 129 -4.36 -13.46 14.29
CA GLU A 129 -5.31 -12.73 13.44
C GLU A 129 -4.95 -11.23 13.33
N ILE A 130 -4.51 -10.61 14.43
CA ILE A 130 -4.05 -9.21 14.42
C ILE A 130 -2.79 -9.05 13.56
N GLU A 131 -1.83 -9.97 13.69
CA GLU A 131 -0.62 -9.94 12.87
C GLU A 131 -0.91 -10.12 11.39
N ILE A 132 -1.83 -11.02 11.04
CA ILE A 132 -2.21 -11.24 9.64
C ILE A 132 -2.92 -10.00 9.07
N ILE A 133 -3.89 -9.43 9.79
CA ILE A 133 -4.54 -8.18 9.36
C ILE A 133 -3.48 -7.09 9.14
N ARG A 134 -2.55 -6.92 10.09
CA ARG A 134 -1.46 -5.95 9.98
C ARG A 134 -0.60 -6.18 8.74
N ASN A 135 -0.23 -7.42 8.47
CA ASN A 135 0.58 -7.79 7.32
C ASN A 135 -0.14 -7.52 6.00
N ILE A 136 -1.41 -7.92 5.87
CA ILE A 136 -2.22 -7.67 4.67
C ILE A 136 -2.32 -6.16 4.41
N VAL A 137 -2.61 -5.37 5.44
CA VAL A 137 -2.75 -3.92 5.32
C VAL A 137 -1.41 -3.26 4.94
N ASN A 138 -0.29 -3.68 5.54
CA ASN A 138 1.04 -3.18 5.20
C ASN A 138 1.42 -3.52 3.75
N GLN A 139 1.24 -4.78 3.33
CA GLN A 139 1.48 -5.21 1.95
C GLN A 139 0.61 -4.46 0.95
N SER A 140 -0.67 -4.23 1.29
CA SER A 140 -1.59 -3.44 0.47
C SER A 140 -1.13 -1.97 0.36
N GLY A 141 -0.54 -1.42 1.42
CA GLY A 141 0.11 -0.11 1.42
C GLY A 141 1.33 -0.06 0.50
N GLN A 142 2.24 -1.02 0.62
CA GLN A 142 3.42 -1.13 -0.25
C GLN A 142 3.05 -1.28 -1.73
N MET A 143 2.07 -2.13 -2.04
CA MET A 143 1.58 -2.32 -3.41
C MET A 143 1.00 -1.02 -3.98
N ARG A 144 0.24 -0.28 -3.15
CA ARG A 144 -0.28 1.04 -3.53
C ARG A 144 0.85 2.03 -3.84
N ASP A 145 1.92 2.03 -3.05
CA ASP A 145 3.08 2.89 -3.27
C ASP A 145 3.86 2.51 -4.54
N ILE A 146 4.01 1.21 -4.83
CA ILE A 146 4.64 0.73 -6.07
C ILE A 146 3.82 1.19 -7.29
N ILE A 147 2.50 0.97 -7.28
CA ILE A 147 1.60 1.41 -8.36
C ILE A 147 1.64 2.93 -8.51
N ARG A 148 1.69 3.67 -7.39
CA ARG A 148 1.84 5.13 -7.40
C ARG A 148 3.12 5.55 -8.08
N ASN A 149 4.26 5.03 -7.63
CA ASN A 149 5.56 5.40 -8.15
C ASN A 149 5.67 5.07 -9.65
N HIS A 150 5.14 3.91 -10.07
CA HIS A 150 5.11 3.53 -11.47
C HIS A 150 4.22 4.47 -12.31
N SER A 151 3.05 4.85 -11.79
CA SER A 151 2.15 5.79 -12.47
C SER A 151 2.77 7.17 -12.63
N GLU A 152 3.45 7.68 -11.59
CA GLU A 152 4.16 8.98 -11.64
C GLU A 152 5.30 8.96 -12.67
N ILE A 153 6.05 7.84 -12.76
CA ILE A 153 7.10 7.66 -13.78
C ILE A 153 6.47 7.66 -15.17
N MET A 154 5.40 6.90 -15.39
CA MET A 154 4.72 6.83 -16.69
C MET A 154 4.14 8.18 -17.14
N GLU A 155 3.58 8.97 -16.22
CA GLU A 155 3.07 10.32 -16.54
C GLU A 155 4.21 11.25 -16.97
N LYS A 156 5.34 11.26 -16.25
CA LYS A 156 6.52 12.04 -16.64
C LYS A 156 7.09 11.61 -18.00
N THR A 157 7.15 10.30 -18.26
CA THR A 157 7.61 9.78 -19.55
C THR A 157 6.66 10.18 -20.68
N THR A 158 5.34 10.12 -20.45
CA THR A 158 4.34 10.53 -21.45
C THR A 158 4.47 12.02 -21.77
N TYR A 159 4.60 12.87 -20.75
CA TYR A 159 4.81 14.31 -20.92
C TYR A 159 6.10 14.63 -21.72
N LEU A 160 7.19 13.90 -21.46
CA LEU A 160 8.43 14.05 -22.22
C LEU A 160 8.24 13.65 -23.69
N ILE A 161 7.57 12.52 -23.96
CA ILE A 161 7.26 12.07 -25.32
C ILE A 161 6.39 13.09 -26.06
N ASP A 162 5.40 13.68 -25.39
CA ASP A 162 4.55 14.73 -25.98
C ASP A 162 5.37 15.97 -26.35
N ILE A 163 6.28 16.42 -25.48
CA ILE A 163 7.19 17.54 -25.80
C ILE A 163 8.09 17.20 -26.99
N MET A 164 8.68 16.01 -27.01
CA MET A 164 9.55 15.58 -28.11
C MET A 164 8.76 15.54 -29.43
N SER A 165 7.56 14.96 -29.42
CA SER A 165 6.68 14.87 -30.58
C SER A 165 6.28 16.25 -31.11
N GLN A 166 5.98 17.21 -30.22
CA GLN A 166 5.70 18.60 -30.61
C GLN A 166 6.90 19.27 -31.27
N ARG A 167 8.11 19.09 -30.71
CA ARG A 167 9.34 19.66 -31.27
C ARG A 167 9.69 19.07 -32.64
N PHE A 168 9.54 17.76 -32.81
CA PHE A 168 9.75 17.11 -34.11
C PHE A 168 8.73 17.57 -35.15
N SER A 169 7.47 17.73 -34.76
CA SER A 169 6.43 18.24 -35.66
C SER A 169 6.71 19.68 -36.10
N GLN A 170 7.25 20.53 -35.21
CA GLN A 170 7.63 21.90 -35.53
C GLN A 170 8.86 21.99 -36.45
N GLN A 171 9.87 21.13 -36.26
CA GLN A 171 11.04 21.08 -37.15
C GLN A 171 10.70 20.56 -38.55
N SER A 172 9.68 19.70 -38.66
CA SER A 172 9.20 19.15 -39.94
C SER A 172 8.37 20.14 -40.76
N ALA A 173 7.93 21.25 -40.14
CA ALA A 173 7.09 22.28 -40.76
C ALA A 173 7.90 23.47 -41.31
N LEU A 174 9.23 23.38 -41.40
CA LEU A 174 10.03 24.37 -42.11
C LEU A 174 9.58 24.41 -43.58
N PRO A 175 9.26 25.60 -44.12
CA PRO A 175 8.84 25.72 -45.51
C PRO A 175 9.94 25.17 -46.41
N ALA A 176 9.56 24.30 -47.34
CA ALA A 176 10.46 23.87 -48.40
C ALA A 176 11.13 25.11 -49.01
N PRO A 177 12.45 25.08 -49.28
CA PRO A 177 13.13 26.20 -49.91
C PRO A 177 12.34 26.55 -51.17
N GLY A 178 11.77 27.76 -51.19
CA GLY A 178 11.10 28.29 -52.36
C GLY A 178 12.08 28.28 -53.54
N PRO A 179 11.58 28.21 -54.78
CA PRO A 179 12.42 28.23 -55.97
C PRO A 179 13.36 29.44 -55.91
N GLU A 180 14.65 29.18 -56.08
CA GLU A 180 15.71 30.20 -56.10
C GLU A 180 15.35 31.34 -57.05
N PRO A 181 15.40 32.62 -56.62
CA PRO A 181 15.29 33.73 -57.54
C PRO A 181 16.58 33.82 -58.37
N GLU A 182 16.42 33.71 -59.69
CA GLU A 182 17.51 33.86 -60.66
C GLU A 182 18.21 35.21 -60.51
N HIS A 183 19.55 35.16 -60.50
CA HIS A 183 20.44 36.31 -60.50
C HIS A 183 20.25 37.18 -61.75
N GLY A 184 19.85 38.44 -61.54
CA GLY A 184 19.93 39.52 -62.53
C GLY A 184 20.78 40.68 -62.00
N ASN A 185 22.04 40.76 -62.47
CA ASN A 185 22.92 41.92 -62.31
C ASN A 185 22.41 43.12 -63.15
N THR A 186 22.45 44.34 -62.60
CA THR A 186 23.09 45.54 -63.20
C THR A 186 23.01 46.75 -62.26
N SER A 187 24.13 47.48 -62.15
CA SER A 187 24.44 48.70 -61.38
C SER A 187 23.79 49.99 -61.96
N PRO A 188 24.27 51.24 -61.67
CA PRO A 188 24.50 51.99 -60.42
C PRO A 188 23.75 53.38 -60.43
N LEU A 189 24.06 54.25 -59.44
CA LEU A 189 24.05 55.73 -59.52
C LEU A 189 22.80 56.51 -59.02
N LYS A 190 22.88 57.17 -57.86
CA LYS A 190 22.98 58.66 -57.68
C LYS A 190 22.60 59.11 -56.25
N THR A 191 23.41 60.05 -55.79
CA THR A 191 23.37 60.94 -54.62
C THR A 191 22.28 62.02 -54.70
N GLU A 192 21.79 62.45 -53.54
CA GLU A 192 21.44 63.84 -53.10
C GLU A 192 20.85 63.70 -51.68
N ASP A 193 21.58 64.08 -50.63
CA ASP A 193 21.65 65.42 -49.99
C ASP A 193 20.32 65.79 -49.29
N ASP A 194 20.29 65.70 -47.95
CA ASP A 194 19.69 66.77 -47.14
C ASP A 194 20.27 66.81 -45.72
N ASP A 195 20.64 68.02 -45.34
CA ASP A 195 21.34 68.43 -44.13
C ASP A 195 20.36 68.64 -42.97
N SER A 196 20.72 68.16 -41.76
CA SER A 196 20.36 68.84 -40.50
C SER A 196 21.24 68.39 -39.34
N ALA A 197 21.73 69.40 -38.62
CA ALA A 197 22.92 69.43 -37.77
C ALA A 197 22.81 68.84 -36.34
N LEU A 198 23.90 68.16 -35.94
CA LEU A 198 24.69 68.17 -34.67
C LEU A 198 24.03 67.87 -33.28
N PRO A 199 24.84 67.52 -32.24
CA PRO A 199 26.11 66.76 -32.20
C PRO A 199 26.13 65.64 -31.12
N VAL A 200 27.20 64.83 -31.06
CA VAL A 200 28.01 64.48 -29.86
C VAL A 200 28.68 63.09 -29.94
N SER A 201 30.02 63.12 -29.75
CA SER A 201 30.95 62.07 -29.31
C SER A 201 31.44 60.99 -30.28
N VAL A 202 32.70 61.21 -30.70
CA VAL A 202 33.70 60.29 -31.29
C VAL A 202 34.08 59.17 -30.30
N PRO A 203 34.23 57.91 -30.75
CA PRO A 203 35.58 57.31 -30.79
C PRO A 203 35.88 56.48 -32.06
N GLU A 204 37.17 56.51 -32.41
CA GLU A 204 38.04 55.73 -33.32
C GLU A 204 37.53 54.64 -34.31
N PRO A 205 38.24 54.45 -35.45
CA PRO A 205 37.91 53.46 -36.46
C PRO A 205 38.52 52.08 -36.18
N GLU A 206 37.68 51.05 -36.03
CA GLU A 206 38.11 49.66 -36.12
C GLU A 206 38.00 49.12 -37.55
N LYS A 207 39.02 48.34 -37.90
CA LYS A 207 39.37 47.84 -39.23
C LYS A 207 38.36 46.82 -39.74
N GLU A 208 37.96 46.95 -40.99
CA GLU A 208 37.27 45.90 -41.76
C GLU A 208 38.11 44.62 -41.73
N ARG A 209 37.65 43.61 -40.98
CA ARG A 209 38.05 42.21 -41.14
C ARG A 209 37.06 41.53 -42.07
N VAL A 210 37.48 41.35 -43.32
CA VAL A 210 36.95 40.33 -44.21
C VAL A 210 37.17 38.96 -43.55
N PHE A 211 36.10 38.36 -43.01
CA PHE A 211 36.12 36.99 -42.52
C PHE A 211 36.00 36.03 -43.71
N SER A 212 37.14 35.54 -44.20
CA SER A 212 37.18 34.37 -45.05
C SER A 212 36.74 33.14 -44.23
N LEU A 213 35.58 32.58 -44.55
CA LEU A 213 35.08 31.31 -44.02
C LEU A 213 35.90 30.15 -44.61
N ASN A 214 37.06 29.88 -44.02
CA ASN A 214 37.76 28.62 -44.19
C ASN A 214 37.27 27.66 -43.11
N THR A 215 36.07 27.11 -43.30
CA THR A 215 35.57 26.00 -42.46
C THR A 215 36.52 24.82 -42.64
N THR A 216 37.14 24.38 -41.54
CA THR A 216 38.17 23.35 -41.60
C THR A 216 37.54 21.97 -41.86
N GLU A 217 38.24 21.10 -42.58
CA GLU A 217 37.74 19.74 -42.91
C GLU A 217 37.37 18.94 -41.64
N ASP A 218 37.99 19.25 -40.51
CA ASP A 218 37.70 18.69 -39.20
C ASP A 218 36.34 19.14 -38.63
N GLU A 219 35.93 20.40 -38.85
CA GLU A 219 34.60 20.88 -38.47
C GLU A 219 33.50 20.20 -39.30
N LEU A 220 33.75 19.95 -40.59
CA LEU A 220 32.85 19.19 -41.45
C LEU A 220 32.77 17.72 -41.05
N ARG A 221 33.88 17.10 -40.63
CA ARG A 221 33.89 15.74 -40.08
C ARG A 221 33.14 15.64 -38.75
N GLN A 222 33.31 16.64 -37.88
CA GLN A 222 32.61 16.71 -36.61
C GLN A 222 31.09 16.93 -36.80
N ALA A 223 30.71 17.77 -37.76
CA ALA A 223 29.31 17.98 -38.14
C ALA A 223 28.66 16.70 -38.72
N ARG A 224 29.39 15.95 -39.57
CA ARG A 224 28.92 14.65 -40.10
C ARG A 224 28.76 13.61 -38.99
N HIS A 225 29.73 13.53 -38.07
CA HIS A 225 29.65 12.62 -36.93
C HIS A 225 28.45 12.95 -36.02
N LEU A 226 28.19 14.23 -35.75
CA LEU A 226 27.01 14.66 -35.00
C LEU A 226 25.71 14.31 -35.73
N SER A 227 25.66 14.55 -37.04
CA SER A 227 24.50 14.23 -37.89
C SER A 227 24.20 12.73 -37.88
N ASP A 228 25.22 11.88 -38.01
CA ASP A 228 25.09 10.42 -37.92
C ASP A 228 24.64 9.97 -36.53
N THR A 229 25.14 10.62 -35.46
CA THR A 229 24.71 10.33 -34.09
C THR A 229 23.24 10.68 -33.88
N PHE A 230 22.76 11.82 -34.41
CA PHE A 230 21.36 12.20 -34.35
C PHE A 230 20.46 11.30 -35.21
N ARG A 231 20.94 10.85 -36.37
CA ARG A 231 20.23 9.86 -37.19
C ARG A 231 20.07 8.53 -36.46
N ASN A 232 21.14 8.03 -35.85
CA ASN A 232 21.10 6.78 -35.08
C ASN A 232 20.21 6.90 -33.83
N MET A 233 20.19 8.06 -33.17
CA MET A 233 19.23 8.33 -32.09
C MET A 233 17.78 8.34 -32.59
N ARG A 234 17.51 8.92 -33.76
CA ARG A 234 16.17 8.94 -34.37
C ARG A 234 15.70 7.55 -34.78
N GLU A 235 16.56 6.75 -35.41
CA GLU A 235 16.25 5.36 -35.76
C GLU A 235 16.03 4.48 -34.51
N TYR A 236 16.78 4.73 -33.44
CA TYR A 236 16.55 4.12 -32.14
C TYR A 236 15.20 4.55 -31.55
N GLU A 237 14.87 5.84 -31.56
CA GLU A 237 13.59 6.39 -31.09
C GLU A 237 12.39 5.90 -31.92
N ASP A 238 12.53 5.77 -33.23
CA ASP A 238 11.48 5.25 -34.12
C ASP A 238 11.28 3.74 -33.91
N SER A 239 12.36 2.97 -33.77
CA SER A 239 12.27 1.53 -33.49
C SER A 239 11.75 1.24 -32.07
N PHE A 240 12.11 2.07 -31.10
CA PHE A 240 11.67 1.97 -29.71
C PHE A 240 10.23 2.49 -29.58
N GLY A 241 9.90 3.59 -30.25
CA GLY A 241 8.56 4.18 -30.36
C GLY A 241 7.57 3.23 -31.03
N ALA A 242 7.95 2.53 -32.09
CA ALA A 242 7.15 1.48 -32.73
C ALA A 242 6.92 0.28 -31.80
N LYS A 243 7.94 -0.14 -31.02
CA LYS A 243 7.80 -1.18 -29.98
C LYS A 243 6.96 -0.74 -28.78
N LEU A 244 6.91 0.57 -28.50
CA LEU A 244 6.12 1.18 -27.42
C LEU A 244 4.65 1.41 -27.82
N ASN A 245 4.39 1.81 -29.07
CA ASN A 245 3.07 2.16 -29.60
C ASN A 245 2.22 0.93 -30.00
N GLY A 246 2.81 -0.26 -30.10
CA GLY A 246 2.07 -1.48 -30.43
C GLY A 246 1.29 -2.04 -29.24
N ASN A 247 0.17 -1.42 -28.85
CA ASN A 247 -0.95 -1.96 -28.04
C ASN A 247 -0.67 -2.72 -26.71
N SER A 248 0.58 -2.99 -26.33
CA SER A 248 0.91 -3.88 -25.21
C SER A 248 1.02 -3.13 -23.88
N LYS A 249 1.40 -1.85 -23.88
CA LYS A 249 1.58 -1.06 -22.65
C LYS A 249 0.28 -0.61 -22.00
N LYS A 250 -0.70 -0.17 -22.80
CA LYS A 250 -2.04 0.21 -22.30
C LYS A 250 -2.75 -1.02 -21.73
N GLY A 251 -2.64 -2.16 -22.42
CA GLY A 251 -3.15 -3.45 -21.94
C GLY A 251 -2.42 -3.97 -20.70
N SER A 252 -1.10 -3.77 -20.58
CA SER A 252 -0.33 -4.23 -19.41
C SER A 252 -0.68 -3.47 -18.14
N LEU A 253 -0.85 -2.14 -18.21
CA LEU A 253 -1.21 -1.33 -17.05
C LEU A 253 -2.67 -1.58 -16.62
N GLU A 254 -3.59 -1.69 -17.57
CA GLU A 254 -5.00 -2.01 -17.29
C GLU A 254 -5.14 -3.42 -16.69
N LYS A 255 -4.38 -4.41 -17.20
CA LYS A 255 -4.31 -5.76 -16.60
C LYS A 255 -3.72 -5.73 -15.18
N ALA A 256 -2.62 -5.01 -14.96
CA ALA A 256 -2.01 -4.89 -13.64
C ALA A 256 -2.92 -4.18 -12.64
N SER A 257 -3.63 -3.14 -13.07
CA SER A 257 -4.64 -2.43 -12.27
C SER A 257 -5.84 -3.33 -11.96
N ALA A 258 -6.36 -4.09 -12.93
CA ALA A 258 -7.43 -5.05 -12.71
C ALA A 258 -7.03 -6.16 -11.73
N ALA A 259 -5.82 -6.71 -11.88
CA ALA A 259 -5.26 -7.70 -10.95
C ALA A 259 -5.09 -7.12 -9.53
N TYR A 260 -4.59 -5.89 -9.41
CA TYR A 260 -4.53 -5.18 -8.14
C TYR A 260 -5.91 -5.04 -7.50
N HIS A 261 -6.91 -4.58 -8.25
CA HIS A 261 -8.27 -4.41 -7.73
C HIS A 261 -8.88 -5.74 -7.26
N TYR A 262 -8.65 -6.81 -8.00
CA TYR A 262 -9.08 -8.15 -7.61
C TYR A 262 -8.40 -8.61 -6.30
N LEU A 263 -7.08 -8.50 -6.21
CA LEU A 263 -6.32 -8.87 -5.01
C LEU A 263 -6.78 -8.06 -3.80
N VAL A 264 -6.95 -6.75 -3.96
CA VAL A 264 -7.37 -5.86 -2.89
C VAL A 264 -8.80 -6.16 -2.42
N GLN A 265 -9.71 -6.50 -3.34
CA GLN A 265 -11.07 -6.90 -2.97
C GLN A 265 -11.06 -8.17 -2.13
N ASN A 266 -10.34 -9.20 -2.57
CA ASN A 266 -10.21 -10.45 -1.81
C ASN A 266 -9.58 -10.20 -0.43
N SER A 267 -8.54 -9.35 -0.35
CA SER A 267 -7.93 -8.96 0.91
C SER A 267 -8.89 -8.24 1.86
N TYR A 268 -9.88 -7.49 1.35
CA TYR A 268 -10.87 -6.82 2.20
C TYR A 268 -11.87 -7.78 2.81
N GLU A 269 -12.36 -8.72 2.01
CA GLU A 269 -13.24 -9.78 2.50
C GLU A 269 -12.51 -10.62 3.56
N GLU A 270 -11.24 -10.94 3.32
CA GLU A 270 -10.40 -11.64 4.29
C GLU A 270 -10.20 -10.82 5.57
N ILE A 271 -9.81 -9.53 5.48
CA ILE A 271 -9.66 -8.66 6.66
C ILE A 271 -10.98 -8.58 7.43
N GLU A 272 -12.13 -8.45 6.76
CA GLU A 272 -13.44 -8.37 7.40
C GLU A 272 -13.76 -9.65 8.19
N GLN A 273 -13.52 -10.83 7.60
CA GLN A 273 -13.70 -12.10 8.29
C GLN A 273 -12.78 -12.21 9.51
N ARG A 274 -11.49 -11.90 9.35
CA ARG A 274 -10.49 -11.93 10.44
C ARG A 274 -10.85 -10.98 11.57
N LYS A 275 -11.34 -9.78 11.23
CA LYS A 275 -11.85 -8.78 12.18
C LYS A 275 -12.98 -9.36 13.04
N GLN A 276 -13.94 -10.07 12.44
CA GLN A 276 -15.01 -10.73 13.18
C GLN A 276 -14.51 -11.85 14.10
N ARG A 277 -13.47 -12.58 13.67
CA ARG A 277 -12.80 -13.59 14.52
C ARG A 277 -12.12 -12.96 15.73
N VAL A 278 -11.42 -11.83 15.56
CA VAL A 278 -10.82 -11.07 16.69
C VAL A 278 -11.89 -10.63 17.68
N ILE A 279 -12.99 -10.03 17.21
CA ILE A 279 -14.09 -9.56 18.08
C ILE A 279 -14.70 -10.73 18.86
N THR A 280 -14.97 -11.84 18.18
CA THR A 280 -15.53 -13.04 18.81
C THR A 280 -14.57 -13.66 19.82
N GLY A 281 -13.28 -13.78 19.44
CA GLY A 281 -12.23 -14.30 20.32
C GLY A 281 -12.10 -13.48 21.60
N VAL A 282 -12.06 -12.15 21.52
CA VAL A 282 -11.96 -11.28 22.72
C VAL A 282 -13.19 -11.41 23.62
N ARG A 283 -14.39 -11.55 23.04
CA ARG A 283 -15.62 -11.78 23.81
C ARG A 283 -15.57 -13.11 24.56
N GLU A 284 -15.17 -14.19 23.89
CA GLU A 284 -15.03 -15.52 24.52
C GLU A 284 -13.91 -15.57 25.55
N LEU A 285 -12.83 -14.84 25.32
CA LEU A 285 -11.74 -14.67 26.27
C LEU A 285 -12.25 -14.02 27.58
N ARG A 286 -13.09 -12.98 27.47
CA ARG A 286 -13.70 -12.37 28.66
C ARG A 286 -14.63 -13.33 29.39
N GLN A 287 -15.47 -14.07 28.66
CA GLN A 287 -16.38 -15.06 29.24
C GLN A 287 -15.62 -16.18 29.97
N GLY A 288 -14.60 -16.76 29.33
CA GLY A 288 -13.81 -17.82 29.95
C GLY A 288 -12.99 -17.34 31.15
N CYS A 289 -12.52 -16.09 31.15
CA CYS A 289 -11.89 -15.49 32.32
C CYS A 289 -12.88 -15.30 33.49
N ASP A 290 -14.14 -14.94 33.22
CA ASP A 290 -15.16 -14.84 34.26
C ASP A 290 -15.51 -16.23 34.83
N ILE A 291 -15.55 -17.28 34.00
CA ILE A 291 -15.71 -18.68 34.44
C ILE A 291 -14.52 -19.13 35.28
N LEU A 292 -13.29 -18.84 34.85
CA LEU A 292 -12.08 -19.11 35.62
C LEU A 292 -12.15 -18.49 37.01
N LYS A 293 -12.60 -17.24 37.11
CA LYS A 293 -12.80 -16.54 38.38
C LYS A 293 -13.87 -17.20 39.23
N LYS A 294 -15.01 -17.61 38.64
CA LYS A 294 -16.06 -18.37 39.35
C LYS A 294 -15.53 -19.70 39.88
N LEU A 295 -14.78 -20.47 39.08
CA LEU A 295 -14.17 -21.75 39.47
C LEU A 295 -13.21 -21.60 40.66
N VAL A 296 -12.37 -20.55 40.64
CA VAL A 296 -11.40 -20.31 41.73
C VAL A 296 -12.10 -19.91 43.04
N ILE A 297 -13.20 -19.14 42.97
CA ILE A 297 -13.89 -18.62 44.16
C ILE A 297 -14.91 -19.63 44.70
N LYS A 298 -15.71 -20.24 43.83
CA LYS A 298 -16.87 -21.06 44.19
C LYS A 298 -16.66 -22.56 44.03
N GLY A 299 -15.57 -22.96 43.37
CA GLY A 299 -15.39 -24.34 42.93
C GLY A 299 -16.32 -24.73 41.79
N TYR A 300 -16.37 -26.03 41.52
CA TYR A 300 -17.24 -26.62 40.50
C TYR A 300 -18.73 -26.54 40.88
N SER A 301 -19.59 -26.36 39.86
CA SER A 301 -21.04 -26.51 39.96
C SER A 301 -21.63 -26.84 38.58
N ASP A 302 -22.80 -27.47 38.53
CA ASP A 302 -23.46 -27.85 37.27
C ASP A 302 -23.75 -26.64 36.38
N ARG A 303 -24.04 -25.49 36.98
CA ARG A 303 -24.20 -24.23 36.22
C ARG A 303 -22.90 -23.80 35.55
N ILE A 304 -21.77 -23.90 36.26
CA ILE A 304 -20.46 -23.57 35.68
C ILE A 304 -20.09 -24.57 34.59
N GLN A 305 -20.44 -25.85 34.77
CA GLN A 305 -20.26 -26.87 33.75
C GLN A 305 -20.99 -26.49 32.46
N GLY A 306 -22.28 -26.14 32.52
CA GLY A 306 -23.03 -25.74 31.33
C GLY A 306 -22.43 -24.52 30.61
N GLU A 307 -21.98 -23.50 31.35
CA GLU A 307 -21.30 -22.34 30.75
C GLU A 307 -19.97 -22.74 30.08
N LEU A 308 -19.25 -23.68 30.67
CA LEU A 308 -17.95 -24.15 30.19
C LEU A 308 -18.09 -25.08 28.98
N ASP A 309 -19.04 -25.99 28.99
CA ASP A 309 -19.30 -26.91 27.88
C ASP A 309 -19.66 -26.14 26.61
N VAL A 310 -20.43 -25.04 26.73
CA VAL A 310 -20.71 -24.13 25.61
C VAL A 310 -19.44 -23.48 25.07
N LEU A 311 -18.52 -23.04 25.93
CA LEU A 311 -17.26 -22.44 25.49
C LEU A 311 -16.34 -23.46 24.84
N ILE A 312 -16.21 -24.66 25.41
CA ILE A 312 -15.39 -25.73 24.87
C ILE A 312 -15.95 -26.15 23.51
N TRP A 313 -17.26 -26.36 23.39
CA TRP A 313 -17.90 -26.70 22.12
C TRP A 313 -17.63 -25.66 21.02
N LYS A 314 -17.71 -24.36 21.34
CA LYS A 314 -17.38 -23.29 20.38
C LYS A 314 -15.92 -23.35 19.92
N HIS A 315 -15.01 -23.66 20.84
CA HIS A 315 -13.59 -23.78 20.54
C HIS A 315 -13.34 -24.99 19.62
N ASP A 316 -13.86 -26.15 19.99
CA ASP A 316 -13.67 -27.40 19.24
C ASP A 316 -14.26 -27.27 17.83
N ASN A 317 -15.45 -26.68 17.69
CA ASN A 317 -16.04 -26.41 16.38
C ASN A 317 -15.17 -25.52 15.48
N ARG A 318 -14.48 -24.51 16.06
CA ARG A 318 -13.53 -23.67 15.30
C ARG A 318 -12.26 -24.42 14.94
N ALA A 319 -11.74 -25.24 15.85
CA ALA A 319 -10.56 -26.05 15.58
C ALA A 319 -10.86 -27.04 14.42
N ASP A 320 -12.04 -27.64 14.42
CA ASP A 320 -12.51 -28.52 13.35
C ASP A 320 -12.70 -27.78 12.02
N GLU A 321 -13.29 -26.57 12.05
CA GLU A 321 -13.43 -25.71 10.87
C GLU A 321 -12.06 -25.33 10.28
N PHE A 322 -11.10 -25.01 11.12
CA PHE A 322 -9.73 -24.71 10.69
C PHE A 322 -9.04 -25.92 10.07
N GLN A 323 -9.15 -27.10 10.68
CA GLN A 323 -8.61 -28.33 10.12
C GLN A 323 -9.24 -28.67 8.76
N ARG A 324 -10.56 -28.46 8.63
CA ARG A 324 -11.26 -28.63 7.36
C ARG A 324 -10.71 -27.72 6.27
N HIS A 325 -10.51 -26.43 6.58
CA HIS A 325 -9.92 -25.50 5.63
C HIS A 325 -8.47 -25.83 5.25
N ILE A 326 -7.66 -26.38 6.17
CA ILE A 326 -6.31 -26.87 5.84
C ILE A 326 -6.38 -28.02 4.84
N LEU A 327 -7.30 -28.97 5.05
CA LEU A 327 -7.47 -30.11 4.15
C LEU A 327 -7.93 -29.67 2.76
N GLU A 328 -8.96 -28.83 2.69
CA GLU A 328 -9.45 -28.24 1.43
C GLU A 328 -8.34 -27.51 0.67
N SER A 329 -7.50 -26.74 1.39
CA SER A 329 -6.38 -26.01 0.78
C SER A 329 -5.29 -26.93 0.25
N ARG A 330 -5.06 -28.08 0.89
CA ARG A 330 -4.08 -29.09 0.43
C ARG A 330 -4.59 -29.84 -0.79
N GLU A 331 -5.87 -30.16 -0.84
CA GLU A 331 -6.50 -30.83 -1.98
C GLU A 331 -6.45 -29.93 -3.23
N MET A 332 -6.84 -28.66 -3.11
CA MET A 332 -6.73 -27.69 -4.22
C MET A 332 -5.29 -27.44 -4.68
N GLY A 333 -4.30 -27.66 -3.80
CA GLY A 333 -2.88 -27.55 -4.14
C GLY A 333 -2.35 -28.70 -4.99
N ASN A 334 -2.99 -29.87 -4.93
CA ASN A 334 -2.56 -31.07 -5.65
C ASN A 334 -3.20 -31.22 -7.04
N GLU A 335 -4.22 -30.42 -7.35
CA GLU A 335 -4.91 -30.43 -8.66
C GLU A 335 -4.27 -29.49 -9.70
N LYS A 336 -3.14 -28.85 -9.37
CA LYS A 336 -2.36 -27.99 -10.27
C LYS A 336 -1.01 -28.61 -10.57
#